data_AF-A0A0L0D1W7-F1
#
_entry.id   AF-A0A0L0D1W7-F1
#
_cell.length_a   1.000
_cell.length_b   1.000
_cell.length_c   1.000
_cell.angle_alpha   90.00
_cell.angle_beta   90.00
_cell.angle_gamma   90.00
#
_symmetry.space_group_name_H-M   'P 1'
#
loop_
_entity.id
_entity.type
_entity.pdbx_description
1 polymer ?
#
loop_
_entity_poly.entity_id
_entity_poly.type
_entity_poly.pdbx_seq_one_letter_code
_entity_poly.pdbx_strand_id
1 'polypeptide(L)'
;MLCIGCAGTHRAIGVHLSFVRSSTLDKWKPHQLHRVVLGGNAAADAALASVRALPPVTRYASPVAQAYAKSLTERVEAELGAKPAELGSAMSPAQSAAFHARFANATAISSADINGDPQPSSSNGCACCVVM
;
A
#
# COMPACT_ATOMS: atom_id res chain seq x y z
N MET A 1 -1.17 0.68 -4.64
CA MET A 1 -0.18 1.36 -5.48
C MET A 1 -0.37 2.86 -5.43
N LEU A 2 0.64 3.52 -4.90
CA LEU A 2 0.78 4.96 -4.80
C LEU A 2 2.01 5.40 -5.61
N CYS A 3 1.95 6.60 -6.17
CA CYS A 3 3.13 7.27 -6.67
C CYS A 3 4.03 7.75 -5.51
N ILE A 4 5.25 8.20 -5.83
CA ILE A 4 6.20 8.69 -4.82
C ILE A 4 5.67 9.90 -4.03
N GLY A 5 4.94 10.80 -4.69
CA GLY A 5 4.35 11.99 -4.06
C GLY A 5 3.30 11.60 -3.03
N CYS A 6 2.35 10.74 -3.42
CA CYS A 6 1.35 10.19 -2.49
C CYS A 6 2.00 9.38 -1.37
N ALA A 7 3.06 8.62 -1.66
CA ALA A 7 3.81 7.92 -0.63
C ALA A 7 4.42 8.89 0.41
N GLY A 8 4.86 10.08 -0.02
CA GLY A 8 5.28 11.16 0.89
C GLY A 8 4.16 11.62 1.82
N THR A 9 2.97 11.92 1.26
CA THR A 9 1.78 12.28 2.06
C THR A 9 1.41 11.20 3.07
N HIS A 10 1.45 9.93 2.67
CA HIS A 10 1.15 8.80 3.54
C HIS A 10 2.22 8.55 4.62
N ARG A 11 3.49 8.89 4.36
CA ARG A 11 4.53 8.85 5.40
C ARG A 11 4.33 9.96 6.43
N ALA A 12 3.86 11.14 6.01
CA ALA A 12 3.64 12.28 6.89
C ALA A 12 2.50 12.08 7.91
N ILE A 13 1.45 11.31 7.57
CA ILE A 13 0.33 11.04 8.50
C ILE A 13 0.67 10.02 9.60
N GLY A 14 1.79 9.30 9.45
CA GLY A 14 2.29 8.36 10.45
C GLY A 14 1.85 6.91 10.27
N VAL A 15 2.66 6.01 10.82
CA VAL A 15 2.56 4.54 10.63
C VAL A 15 1.32 3.91 11.25
N HIS A 16 0.68 4.59 12.20
CA HIS A 16 -0.54 4.12 12.85
C HIS A 16 -1.79 4.30 11.97
N LEU A 17 -1.72 5.14 10.92
CA LEU A 17 -2.78 5.34 9.93
C LEU A 17 -2.43 4.75 8.57
N SER A 18 -1.16 4.83 8.17
CA SER A 18 -0.71 4.30 6.89
C SER A 18 0.73 3.83 6.98
N PHE A 19 0.94 2.54 6.76
CA PHE A 19 2.27 1.97 6.64
C PHE A 19 2.65 1.82 5.16
N VAL A 20 3.75 2.47 4.76
CA VAL A 20 4.21 2.50 3.36
C VAL A 20 5.46 1.64 3.19
N ARG A 21 5.49 0.82 2.14
CA ARG A 21 6.64 0.03 1.70
C ARG A 21 6.81 0.11 0.18
N SER A 22 8.04 0.18 -0.27
CA SER A 22 8.43 0.09 -1.68
C SER A 22 8.29 -1.33 -2.18
N SER A 23 7.61 -1.50 -3.30
CA SER A 23 7.50 -2.77 -4.01
C SER A 23 8.80 -3.22 -4.66
N THR A 24 9.79 -2.34 -4.84
CA THR A 24 11.07 -2.66 -5.51
C THR A 24 12.27 -2.64 -4.56
N LEU A 25 12.24 -1.81 -3.50
CA LEU A 25 13.40 -1.58 -2.63
C LEU A 25 13.26 -2.24 -1.24
N ASP A 26 12.04 -2.48 -0.77
CA ASP A 26 11.82 -3.04 0.56
C ASP A 26 11.68 -4.56 0.53
N LYS A 27 12.11 -5.19 1.64
CA LYS A 27 11.82 -6.59 1.90
C LYS A 27 10.39 -6.73 2.44
N TRP A 28 9.67 -7.72 1.92
CA TRP A 28 8.28 -7.98 2.28
C TRP A 28 8.15 -9.21 3.17
N LYS A 29 7.26 -9.14 4.16
CA LYS A 29 6.79 -10.30 4.91
C LYS A 29 5.57 -10.91 4.21
N PRO A 30 5.33 -12.23 4.33
CA PRO A 30 4.21 -12.86 3.65
C PRO A 30 2.85 -12.23 3.98
N HIS A 31 2.56 -11.91 5.25
CA HIS A 31 1.30 -11.23 5.62
C HIS A 31 1.13 -9.86 4.95
N GLN A 32 2.22 -9.14 4.67
CA GLN A 32 2.16 -7.84 4.01
C GLN A 32 1.82 -8.01 2.53
N LEU A 33 2.32 -9.08 1.90
CA LEU A 33 1.93 -9.41 0.53
C LEU A 33 0.47 -9.79 0.41
N HIS A 34 0.00 -10.70 1.25
CA HIS A 34 -1.41 -11.09 1.26
C HIS A 34 -2.30 -9.88 1.46
N ARG A 35 -1.89 -8.94 2.32
CA ARG A 35 -2.60 -7.67 2.47
C ARG A 35 -2.71 -6.87 1.17
N VAL A 36 -1.61 -6.74 0.43
CA VAL A 36 -1.62 -6.03 -0.86
C VAL A 36 -2.45 -6.77 -1.91
N VAL A 37 -2.40 -8.10 -1.94
CA VAL A 37 -3.10 -8.96 -2.90
C VAL A 37 -4.62 -8.98 -2.63
N LEU A 38 -5.04 -9.19 -1.39
CA LEU A 38 -6.46 -9.23 -0.99
C LEU A 38 -7.11 -7.85 -0.89
N GLY A 39 -6.31 -6.82 -0.64
CA GLY A 39 -6.74 -5.44 -0.63
C GLY A 39 -6.93 -4.93 -2.04
N GLY A 40 -5.82 -4.64 -2.72
CA GLY A 40 -5.85 -3.98 -4.03
C GLY A 40 -6.36 -2.54 -3.98
N ASN A 41 -6.00 -1.75 -4.99
CA ASN A 41 -6.38 -0.33 -5.04
C ASN A 41 -7.87 -0.13 -5.26
N ALA A 42 -8.47 -0.88 -6.18
CA ALA A 42 -9.88 -0.72 -6.51
C ALA A 42 -10.80 -0.98 -5.30
N ALA A 43 -10.50 -1.99 -4.48
CA ALA A 43 -11.29 -2.28 -3.28
C ALA A 43 -11.10 -1.20 -2.21
N ALA A 44 -9.87 -0.70 -2.03
CA ALA A 44 -9.61 0.40 -1.11
C ALA A 44 -10.33 1.69 -1.55
N ASP A 45 -10.25 2.03 -2.84
CA ASP A 45 -10.95 3.19 -3.41
C ASP A 45 -12.48 3.08 -3.23
N ALA A 46 -13.05 1.89 -3.45
CA ALA A 46 -14.47 1.65 -3.25
C ALA A 46 -14.87 1.77 -1.77
N ALA A 47 -14.08 1.17 -0.87
CA ALA A 47 -14.35 1.19 0.57
C ALA A 47 -14.25 2.62 1.15
N LEU A 48 -13.33 3.44 0.64
CA LEU A 48 -13.11 4.81 1.11
C LEU A 48 -13.84 5.87 0.27
N ALA A 49 -14.75 5.47 -0.64
CA ALA A 49 -15.42 6.38 -1.55
C ALA A 49 -16.19 7.51 -0.82
N SER A 50 -16.85 7.20 0.29
CA SER A 50 -17.63 8.16 1.10
C SER A 50 -16.77 9.22 1.79
N VAL A 51 -15.50 8.91 2.06
CA VAL A 51 -14.55 9.79 2.75
C VAL A 51 -13.50 10.38 1.79
N ARG A 52 -13.65 10.16 0.48
CA ARG A 52 -12.67 10.54 -0.54
C ARG A 52 -12.42 12.04 -0.61
N ALA A 53 -13.39 12.87 -0.30
CA ALA A 53 -13.22 14.33 -0.32
C ALA A 53 -12.47 14.87 0.92
N LEU A 54 -12.29 14.05 1.97
CA LEU A 54 -11.65 14.50 3.21
C LEU A 54 -10.13 14.66 3.05
N PRO A 55 -9.50 15.56 3.83
CA PRO A 55 -8.04 15.66 3.91
C PRO A 55 -7.40 14.31 4.30
N PRO A 56 -6.14 14.03 3.89
CA PRO A 56 -5.51 12.73 4.08
C PRO A 56 -5.55 12.19 5.51
N VAL A 57 -5.18 13.02 6.50
CA VAL A 57 -5.19 12.61 7.93
C VAL A 57 -6.59 12.18 8.35
N THR A 58 -7.60 13.03 8.11
CA THR A 58 -9.00 12.75 8.49
C THR A 58 -9.59 11.57 7.72
N ARG A 59 -9.26 11.43 6.43
CA ARG A 59 -9.71 10.32 5.60
C ARG A 59 -9.26 8.98 6.17
N TYR A 60 -7.96 8.84 6.44
CA TYR A 60 -7.38 7.58 6.91
C TYR A 60 -7.57 7.34 8.42
N ALA A 61 -7.84 8.39 9.21
CA ALA A 61 -8.28 8.25 10.60
C ALA A 61 -9.78 7.96 10.74
N SER A 62 -10.57 8.07 9.66
CA SER A 62 -12.02 7.89 9.72
C SER A 62 -12.43 6.46 10.15
N PRO A 63 -13.61 6.29 10.77
CA PRO A 63 -14.12 4.97 11.13
C PRO A 63 -14.24 4.03 9.92
N VAL A 64 -14.57 4.57 8.74
CA VAL A 64 -14.68 3.80 7.49
C VAL A 64 -13.33 3.21 7.09
N ALA A 65 -12.26 4.01 7.15
CA ALA A 65 -10.90 3.54 6.85
C ALA A 65 -10.41 2.50 7.86
N GLN A 66 -10.68 2.71 9.15
CA GLN A 66 -10.33 1.75 10.21
C GLN A 66 -11.08 0.43 10.06
N ALA A 67 -12.38 0.47 9.74
CA ALA A 67 -13.18 -0.72 9.49
C ALA A 67 -12.64 -1.51 8.29
N TYR A 68 -12.25 -0.82 7.21
CA TYR A 68 -11.61 -1.46 6.06
C TYR A 68 -10.28 -2.11 6.44
N ALA A 69 -9.38 -1.40 7.13
CA ALA A 69 -8.09 -1.93 7.57
C ALA A 69 -8.24 -3.16 8.49
N LYS A 70 -9.22 -3.14 9.40
CA LYS A 70 -9.56 -4.28 10.26
C LYS A 70 -10.05 -5.48 9.43
N SER A 71 -11.03 -5.27 8.55
CA SER A 71 -11.58 -6.34 7.70
C SER A 71 -10.51 -6.97 6.80
N LEU A 72 -9.57 -6.17 6.31
CA LEU A 72 -8.46 -6.66 5.49
C LEU A 72 -7.49 -7.49 6.32
N THR A 73 -7.23 -7.10 7.57
CA THR A 73 -6.43 -7.89 8.50
C THR A 73 -7.07 -9.26 8.73
N GLU A 74 -8.37 -9.30 9.03
CA GLU A 74 -9.12 -10.53 9.26
C GLU A 74 -9.10 -11.45 8.03
N ARG A 75 -9.24 -10.91 6.82
CA ARG A 75 -9.14 -11.69 5.57
C ARG A 75 -7.75 -12.28 5.35
N VAL A 76 -6.70 -11.51 5.64
CA VAL A 76 -5.31 -11.99 5.54
C VAL A 76 -5.03 -13.09 6.56
N GLU A 77 -5.52 -12.92 7.79
CA GLU A 77 -5.38 -13.93 8.85
C GLU A 77 -6.14 -15.21 8.50
N ALA A 78 -7.34 -15.10 7.93
CA ALA A 78 -8.11 -16.26 7.47
C ALA A 78 -7.41 -17.01 6.32
N GLU A 79 -6.75 -16.32 5.40
CA GLU A 79 -6.00 -16.95 4.30
C GLU A 79 -4.70 -17.62 4.78
N LEU A 80 -4.03 -17.01 5.76
CA LEU A 80 -2.75 -17.50 6.29
C LEU A 80 -2.88 -18.48 7.45
N GLY A 81 -4.06 -18.57 8.08
CA GLY A 81 -4.30 -19.38 9.27
C GLY A 81 -3.47 -18.96 10.50
N ALA A 82 -2.85 -17.77 10.48
CA ALA A 82 -1.92 -17.31 11.50
C ALA A 82 -1.92 -15.78 11.65
N LYS A 83 -1.67 -15.30 12.87
CA LYS A 83 -1.60 -13.87 13.18
C LYS A 83 -0.29 -13.26 12.66
N PRO A 84 -0.27 -11.94 12.31
CA PRO A 84 0.93 -11.26 11.83
C PRO A 84 2.14 -11.35 12.77
N ALA A 85 1.90 -11.45 14.08
CA ALA A 85 2.94 -11.59 15.10
C ALA A 85 3.64 -12.96 15.06
N GLU A 86 2.93 -14.00 14.60
CA GLU A 86 3.45 -15.37 14.53
C GLU A 86 4.09 -15.68 13.18
N LEU A 87 3.79 -14.87 12.16
CA LEU A 87 4.34 -15.01 10.82
C LEU A 87 5.74 -14.36 10.73
N GLY A 88 6.68 -14.97 11.46
CA GLY A 88 8.09 -14.64 11.49
C GLY A 88 8.88 -15.37 10.41
N SER A 89 8.82 -14.90 9.17
CA SER A 89 9.93 -15.10 8.21
C SER A 89 9.79 -14.18 7.01
N ALA A 90 10.93 -13.69 6.53
CA ALA A 90 11.01 -13.04 5.23
C ALA A 90 10.66 -14.04 4.13
N MET A 91 10.10 -13.56 3.03
CA MET A 91 9.79 -14.40 1.87
C MET A 91 11.04 -15.13 1.35
N SER A 92 10.84 -16.29 0.73
CA SER A 92 11.93 -16.97 0.02
C SER A 92 12.40 -16.12 -1.17
N PRO A 93 13.65 -16.30 -1.65
CA PRO A 93 14.17 -15.57 -2.80
C PRO A 93 13.27 -15.66 -4.05
N ALA A 94 12.68 -16.84 -4.29
CA ALA A 94 11.77 -17.06 -5.42
C ALA A 94 10.47 -16.27 -5.31
N GLN A 95 9.88 -16.23 -4.11
CA GLN A 95 8.68 -15.45 -3.85
C GLN A 95 8.94 -13.94 -4.00
N SER A 96 10.11 -13.47 -3.55
CA SER A 96 10.49 -12.06 -3.66
C SER A 96 10.69 -11.67 -5.12
N ALA A 97 11.41 -12.50 -5.90
CA ALA A 97 11.63 -12.27 -7.33
C ALA A 97 10.31 -12.21 -8.12
N ALA A 98 9.39 -13.13 -7.87
CA ALA A 98 8.07 -13.14 -8.52
C ALA A 98 7.25 -11.89 -8.19
N PHE A 99 7.32 -11.41 -6.94
CA PHE A 99 6.64 -10.17 -6.54
C PHE A 99 7.25 -8.94 -7.22
N HIS A 100 8.58 -8.78 -7.15
CA HIS A 100 9.28 -7.64 -7.78
C HIS A 100 9.10 -7.62 -9.31
N ALA A 101 9.03 -8.78 -9.97
CA ALA A 101 8.80 -8.88 -11.42
C ALA A 101 7.48 -8.24 -11.85
N ARG A 102 6.44 -8.26 -11.00
CA ARG A 102 5.14 -7.61 -11.29
C ARG A 102 5.24 -6.08 -11.35
N PHE A 103 6.32 -5.51 -10.83
CA PHE A 103 6.58 -4.07 -10.78
C PHE A 103 7.83 -3.66 -11.56
N ALA A 104 8.46 -4.57 -12.30
CA ALA A 104 9.70 -4.33 -13.04
C ALA A 104 9.57 -3.25 -14.12
N ASN A 105 8.36 -3.01 -14.63
CA ASN A 105 8.08 -1.97 -15.63
C ASN A 105 7.74 -0.60 -15.02
N ALA A 106 7.83 -0.43 -13.70
CA ALA A 106 7.66 0.87 -13.06
C ALA A 106 8.92 1.73 -13.28
N THR A 107 8.87 2.69 -14.20
CA THR A 107 9.97 3.63 -14.44
C THR A 107 10.22 4.55 -13.24
N ALA A 108 11.49 4.86 -12.97
CA ALA A 108 11.87 5.86 -11.98
C ALA A 108 11.38 7.25 -12.41
N ILE A 109 10.88 8.00 -11.43
CA ILE A 109 10.27 9.31 -11.63
C ILE A 109 11.37 10.34 -11.91
N SER A 110 11.15 11.21 -12.89
CA SER A 110 12.07 12.32 -13.21
C SER A 110 11.97 13.40 -12.15
N SER A 111 13.06 14.12 -11.88
CA SER A 111 13.09 15.24 -10.92
C SER A 111 12.03 16.33 -11.22
N ALA A 112 11.56 16.42 -12.46
CA ALA A 112 10.51 17.35 -12.88
C ALA A 112 9.12 17.02 -12.30
N ASP A 113 8.85 15.75 -11.99
CA ASP A 113 7.55 15.29 -11.50
C ASP A 113 7.39 15.43 -9.97
N ILE A 114 8.45 15.83 -9.25
CA ILE A 114 8.44 15.99 -7.79
C ILE A 114 7.73 17.29 -7.37
N ASN A 115 7.74 18.32 -8.23
CA ASN A 115 7.27 19.68 -7.91
C ASN A 115 5.98 20.10 -8.64
N GLY A 116 5.40 19.23 -9.49
CA GLY A 116 4.21 19.53 -10.28
C GLY A 116 2.91 19.08 -9.59
N ASP A 117 1.84 19.87 -9.74
CA ASP A 117 0.48 19.54 -9.31
C ASP A 117 0.09 18.08 -9.61
N PRO A 118 -0.74 17.44 -8.76
CA PRO A 118 -1.13 16.04 -8.94
C PRO A 118 -2.00 15.88 -10.21
N GLN A 119 -1.37 15.57 -11.35
CA GLN A 119 -2.07 15.19 -12.56
C GLN A 119 -2.63 13.76 -12.43
N PRO A 120 -3.92 13.53 -12.75
CA PRO A 120 -4.60 12.25 -12.56
C PRO A 120 -4.24 11.15 -13.58
N SER A 121 -3.14 11.28 -14.35
CA SER A 121 -2.84 10.40 -15.48
C SER A 121 -1.40 9.88 -15.58
N SER A 122 -0.46 10.27 -14.71
CA SER A 122 0.91 9.73 -14.78
C SER A 122 1.01 8.40 -14.04
N SER A 123 0.80 7.31 -14.77
CA SER A 123 1.06 5.92 -14.34
C SER A 123 2.55 5.62 -14.06
N ASN A 124 3.45 6.58 -14.24
CA ASN A 124 4.88 6.33 -14.42
C ASN A 124 5.71 6.50 -13.13
N GLY A 125 5.18 6.03 -12.00
CA GLY A 125 5.87 6.15 -10.70
C GLY A 125 5.29 5.35 -9.54
N CYS A 126 4.39 4.39 -9.80
CA CYS A 126 3.75 3.59 -8.77
C CYS A 126 4.65 2.44 -8.32
N ALA A 127 5.68 2.74 -7.53
CA ALA A 127 6.51 1.72 -6.87
C ALA A 127 6.19 1.59 -5.38
N CYS A 128 5.36 2.44 -4.79
CA CYS A 128 5.03 2.38 -3.37
C CYS A 128 3.67 1.69 -3.13
N CYS A 129 3.66 0.72 -2.22
CA CYS A 129 2.45 0.08 -1.73
C CYS A 129 2.12 0.57 -0.32
N VAL A 130 0.85 0.89 -0.09
CA VAL A 130 0.32 1.08 1.27
C VAL A 130 -0.16 -0.26 1.77
N VAL A 131 0.32 -0.62 2.94
CA VAL A 131 -0.11 -1.76 3.74
C VAL A 131 -0.89 -1.11 4.87
N MET A 132 -2.19 -0.82 4.68
CA MET A 132 -3.01 -0.25 5.76
C MET A 132 -3.00 -1.16 6.98
#